data_AF-A0A934L1X3-F1
#
_entry.id   AF-A0A934L1X3-F1
#
_cell.length_a   1.000
_cell.length_b   1.000
_cell.length_c   1.000
_cell.angle_alpha   90.00
_cell.angle_beta   90.00
_cell.angle_gamma   90.00
#
_symmetry.space_group_name_H-M   'P 1'
#
loop_
_entity.id
_entity.type
_entity.pdbx_description
1 polymer ?
#
loop_
_entity_poly.entity_id
_entity_poly.type
_entity_poly.pdbx_seq_one_letter_code
_entity_poly.pdbx_strand_id
1 'polypeptide(L)'
;MRSILAISLLVPLLDAQSPCFYVPDPVPENYGGATGNASSAPLAFVMQTNYRSLIVVPSIRFANVPRWIDDLAFVPLGTDISECDELIVRLSHTSATTVVDQFAPYITEPQVEVLRVRTHRFVRIANTWMRLGLQRPFLYIPARGNLLIDVIAMGARPDPRGTGERTFARAAPNVGYAATGSDTLLVPDRGGSASFPKLAICSAAAGLDWFGKGCPGTGGLVPVLGLDGSPTLGGTVDIWVSNAPASTGTYLMRVLDNGAAFPMDLSSVGMTGCRMYFSPLDATPTSTNPFGIALSSLGIPASSALLGAVLYVQGLIVDPAGNALGLTTTNYGRIQIGS
;
A
#
# COMPACT_ATOMS: atom_id res chain seq x y z
N MET A 1 -46.64 36.65 6.34
CA MET A 1 -45.28 36.86 6.89
C MET A 1 -44.82 35.59 7.58
N ARG A 2 -43.97 34.78 6.92
CA ARG A 2 -43.28 33.63 7.52
C ARG A 2 -41.79 33.87 7.34
N SER A 3 -41.11 34.21 8.42
CA SER A 3 -39.67 34.42 8.44
C SER A 3 -38.97 33.08 8.22
N ILE A 4 -38.33 32.93 7.07
CA ILE A 4 -37.38 31.86 6.80
C ILE A 4 -36.09 32.27 7.51
N LEU A 5 -35.83 31.65 8.67
CA LEU A 5 -34.59 31.81 9.41
C LEU A 5 -33.48 31.15 8.59
N ALA A 6 -32.74 31.97 7.84
CA ALA A 6 -31.55 31.52 7.13
C ALA A 6 -30.47 31.16 8.16
N ILE A 7 -30.39 29.87 8.50
CA ILE A 7 -29.24 29.31 9.21
C ILE A 7 -28.09 29.35 8.21
N SER A 8 -27.41 30.49 8.18
CA SER A 8 -26.11 30.63 7.53
C SER A 8 -25.14 29.82 8.37
N LEU A 9 -25.06 28.51 8.08
CA LEU A 9 -24.00 27.64 8.54
C LEU A 9 -22.68 28.29 8.13
N LEU A 10 -22.02 28.94 9.09
CA LEU A 10 -20.58 29.14 9.05
C LEU A 10 -19.98 27.73 8.96
N VAL A 11 -19.88 27.21 7.74
CA VAL A 11 -18.88 26.20 7.43
C VAL A 11 -17.58 26.95 7.69
N PRO A 12 -16.85 26.66 8.79
CA PRO A 12 -15.52 27.25 8.93
C PRO A 12 -14.80 26.97 7.62
N LEU A 13 -14.05 27.95 7.11
CA LEU A 13 -13.05 27.72 6.08
C LEU A 13 -12.22 26.53 6.57
N LEU A 14 -12.60 25.32 6.17
CA LEU A 14 -11.78 24.14 6.24
C LEU A 14 -10.69 24.49 5.24
N ASP A 15 -9.63 25.14 5.73
CA ASP A 15 -8.34 25.07 5.07
C ASP A 15 -8.21 23.63 4.61
N ALA A 16 -7.93 23.46 3.31
CA ALA A 16 -7.74 22.18 2.68
C ALA A 16 -6.63 21.44 3.43
N GLN A 17 -6.99 20.79 4.54
CA GLN A 17 -6.07 20.00 5.32
C GLN A 17 -5.65 18.90 4.37
N SER A 18 -4.33 18.81 4.16
CA SER A 18 -3.73 17.74 3.40
C SER A 18 -4.43 16.42 3.76
N PRO A 19 -4.85 15.61 2.77
CA PRO A 19 -5.52 14.34 3.03
C PRO A 19 -4.61 13.39 3.83
N CYS A 20 -3.31 13.65 3.84
CA CYS A 20 -2.33 12.93 4.62
C CYS A 20 -1.72 13.77 5.75
N PHE A 21 -1.59 13.14 6.91
CA PHE A 21 -0.74 13.58 8.00
C PHE A 21 0.64 12.93 7.87
N TYR A 22 1.69 13.74 7.82
CA TYR A 22 3.05 13.29 7.59
C TYR A 22 3.91 13.37 8.85
N VAL A 23 4.81 12.39 8.98
CA VAL A 23 5.73 12.26 10.08
C VAL A 23 7.15 12.06 9.55
N PRO A 24 8.09 12.97 9.85
CA PRO A 24 7.88 14.28 10.48
C PRO A 24 7.30 15.35 9.53
N ASP A 25 7.52 15.19 8.22
CA ASP A 25 7.27 16.20 7.19
C ASP A 25 6.87 15.53 5.85
N PRO A 26 6.24 16.27 4.93
CA PRO A 26 5.71 15.71 3.68
C PRO A 26 6.76 15.49 2.57
N VAL A 27 7.97 16.04 2.70
CA VAL A 27 8.99 16.03 1.63
C VAL A 27 9.77 14.72 1.70
N PRO A 28 9.59 13.77 0.77
CA PRO A 28 10.18 12.44 0.93
C PRO A 28 11.73 12.47 0.91
N GLU A 29 12.36 13.46 0.27
CA GLU A 29 13.82 13.63 0.20
C GLU A 29 14.44 14.30 1.43
N ASN A 30 13.64 14.91 2.32
CA ASN A 30 14.18 15.61 3.48
C ASN A 30 14.62 14.61 4.56
N TYR A 31 15.94 14.40 4.64
CA TYR A 31 16.61 13.51 5.61
C TYR A 31 17.11 14.21 6.88
N GLY A 32 16.85 15.51 7.02
CA GLY A 32 17.22 16.27 8.21
C GLY A 32 18.72 16.26 8.54
N GLY A 33 19.60 16.00 7.58
CA GLY A 33 21.06 15.98 7.77
C GLY A 33 21.59 14.83 8.64
N ALA A 34 20.75 13.88 9.05
CA ALA A 34 21.21 12.71 9.80
C ALA A 34 21.79 11.68 8.81
N THR A 35 23.08 11.81 8.49
CA THR A 35 23.89 10.83 7.73
C THR A 35 24.08 9.49 8.47
N GLY A 36 23.25 9.19 9.48
CA GLY A 36 23.39 8.04 10.36
C GLY A 36 22.29 6.99 10.16
N ASN A 37 22.71 5.78 9.78
CA ASN A 37 22.03 4.48 9.95
C ASN A 37 20.52 4.47 9.73
N ALA A 38 20.04 4.53 8.50
CA ALA A 38 18.62 4.40 8.24
C ALA A 38 17.96 3.12 8.82
N SER A 39 16.64 3.13 9.10
CA SER A 39 15.99 2.07 9.87
C SER A 39 15.44 0.94 9.00
N SER A 40 15.52 -0.28 9.49
CA SER A 40 15.14 -1.48 8.76
C SER A 40 13.65 -1.84 8.82
N ALA A 41 12.70 -0.95 9.12
CA ALA A 41 11.31 -1.40 9.27
C ALA A 41 10.27 -0.28 9.04
N PRO A 42 9.00 -0.61 8.72
CA PRO A 42 8.32 -1.91 8.91
C PRO A 42 8.57 -2.99 7.84
N LEU A 43 9.12 -2.64 6.67
CA LEU A 43 9.17 -3.53 5.50
C LEU A 43 10.58 -3.68 4.89
N ALA A 44 11.60 -3.48 5.71
CA ALA A 44 12.98 -3.46 5.25
C ALA A 44 13.66 -4.75 5.69
N PHE A 45 13.66 -5.71 4.79
CA PHE A 45 14.06 -7.08 5.08
C PHE A 45 15.58 -7.21 4.98
N VAL A 46 16.29 -6.81 6.03
CA VAL A 46 17.76 -6.73 5.94
C VAL A 46 18.39 -8.09 6.22
N MET A 47 17.86 -8.86 7.18
CA MET A 47 18.47 -10.15 7.58
C MET A 47 17.48 -11.22 8.04
N GLN A 48 16.26 -10.86 8.43
CA GLN A 48 15.32 -11.81 9.03
C GLN A 48 14.14 -12.09 8.11
N THR A 49 13.58 -13.29 8.21
CA THR A 49 12.40 -13.66 7.40
C THR A 49 11.10 -13.12 8.00
N ASN A 50 11.02 -12.90 9.31
CA ASN A 50 9.82 -12.38 9.96
C ASN A 50 10.14 -11.08 10.70
N TYR A 51 9.28 -10.08 10.55
CA TYR A 51 9.40 -8.77 11.17
C TYR A 51 8.07 -8.34 11.79
N ARG A 52 8.16 -7.70 12.95
CA ARG A 52 7.05 -6.98 13.56
C ARG A 52 7.53 -5.61 14.03
N SER A 53 6.71 -4.60 13.77
CA SER A 53 6.95 -3.25 14.26
C SER A 53 5.69 -2.68 14.89
N LEU A 54 5.87 -2.00 16.02
CA LEU A 54 4.87 -1.17 16.65
C LEU A 54 5.28 0.29 16.51
N ILE A 55 4.35 1.10 16.04
CA ILE A 55 4.46 2.54 15.93
C ILE A 55 3.37 3.15 16.79
N VAL A 56 3.73 4.12 17.64
CA VAL A 56 2.80 4.90 18.45
C VAL A 56 2.86 6.36 18.05
N VAL A 57 1.79 6.85 17.43
CA VAL A 57 1.65 8.25 17.01
C VAL A 57 0.82 9.00 18.04
N PRO A 58 1.38 10.04 18.70
CA PRO A 58 0.67 10.78 19.73
C PRO A 58 -0.63 11.44 19.23
N SER A 59 -1.68 11.40 20.04
CA SER A 59 -2.99 11.97 19.72
C SER A 59 -2.96 13.47 19.42
N ILE A 60 -2.04 14.20 20.07
CA ILE A 60 -1.82 15.63 19.84
C ILE A 60 -1.49 15.96 18.38
N ARG A 61 -0.93 15.00 17.64
CA ARG A 61 -0.59 15.17 16.22
C ARG A 61 -1.81 15.22 15.30
N PHE A 62 -2.95 14.73 15.78
CA PHE A 62 -4.20 14.74 15.03
C PHE A 62 -5.10 15.94 15.38
N ALA A 63 -4.58 16.92 16.11
CA ALA A 63 -5.31 18.10 16.59
C ALA A 63 -6.59 17.74 17.37
N ASN A 64 -6.61 16.56 18.01
CA ASN A 64 -7.76 16.01 18.74
C ASN A 64 -9.06 15.86 17.91
N VAL A 65 -8.96 15.75 16.58
CA VAL A 65 -10.11 15.51 15.69
C VAL A 65 -10.19 14.03 15.30
N PRO A 66 -11.35 13.36 15.43
CA PRO A 66 -11.56 12.01 14.88
C PRO A 66 -11.35 11.97 13.37
N ARG A 67 -10.69 10.93 12.86
CA ARG A 67 -10.40 10.80 11.42
C ARG A 67 -10.50 9.36 10.95
N TRP A 68 -10.97 9.18 9.73
CA TRP A 68 -10.81 7.93 9.00
C TRP A 68 -9.38 7.82 8.50
N ILE A 69 -8.75 6.69 8.74
CA ILE A 69 -7.46 6.31 8.17
C ILE A 69 -7.76 5.23 7.15
N ASP A 70 -7.58 5.55 5.87
CA ASP A 70 -7.81 4.62 4.76
C ASP A 70 -6.51 4.28 4.01
N ASP A 71 -5.39 4.91 4.38
CA ASP A 71 -4.09 4.50 3.90
C ASP A 71 -2.95 4.81 4.86
N LEU A 72 -1.84 4.08 4.67
CA LEU A 72 -0.55 4.35 5.26
C LEU A 72 0.50 4.38 4.15
N ALA A 73 1.48 5.27 4.24
CA ALA A 73 2.61 5.29 3.32
C ALA A 73 3.95 5.45 4.03
N PHE A 74 5.01 4.93 3.41
CA PHE A 74 6.38 4.99 3.92
C PHE A 74 7.35 5.45 2.84
N VAL A 75 8.49 6.03 3.25
CA VAL A 75 9.55 6.46 2.31
C VAL A 75 10.77 5.56 2.45
N PRO A 76 11.08 4.71 1.45
CA PRO A 76 12.30 3.92 1.44
C PRO A 76 13.50 4.78 1.00
N LEU A 77 14.70 4.39 1.41
CA LEU A 77 15.95 5.00 0.92
C LEU A 77 16.51 4.29 -0.31
N GLY A 78 16.20 3.02 -0.48
CA GLY A 78 16.64 2.21 -1.61
C GLY A 78 15.54 2.00 -2.65
N THR A 79 15.96 1.84 -3.91
CA THR A 79 15.10 1.36 -5.00
C THR A 79 15.36 -0.11 -5.22
N ASP A 80 14.37 -0.96 -4.95
CA ASP A 80 14.45 -2.41 -5.16
C ASP A 80 13.04 -3.04 -5.15
N ILE A 81 12.96 -4.36 -4.97
CA ILE A 81 11.71 -5.09 -4.77
C ILE A 81 11.68 -5.64 -3.35
N SER A 82 10.56 -5.43 -2.66
CA SER A 82 10.26 -6.10 -1.39
C SER A 82 9.19 -7.16 -1.62
N GLU A 83 9.42 -8.37 -1.10
CA GLU A 83 8.44 -9.46 -1.12
C GLU A 83 8.31 -10.07 0.28
N CYS A 84 7.09 -10.42 0.67
CA CYS A 84 6.82 -11.22 1.86
C CYS A 84 5.66 -12.19 1.61
N ASP A 85 5.69 -13.34 2.29
CA ASP A 85 4.64 -14.37 2.18
C ASP A 85 3.32 -13.88 2.79
N GLU A 86 3.37 -13.07 3.83
CA GLU A 86 2.20 -12.38 4.39
C GLU A 86 2.57 -11.02 4.97
N LEU A 87 1.73 -10.01 4.72
CA LEU A 87 1.79 -8.69 5.36
C LEU A 87 0.45 -8.43 6.05
N ILE A 88 0.52 -8.15 7.34
CA ILE A 88 -0.61 -7.80 8.19
C ILE A 88 -0.34 -6.41 8.76
N VAL A 89 -1.32 -5.51 8.64
CA VAL A 89 -1.33 -4.22 9.34
C VAL A 89 -2.55 -4.18 10.23
N ARG A 90 -2.35 -3.79 11.48
CA ARG A 90 -3.43 -3.59 12.44
C ARG A 90 -3.33 -2.21 13.06
N LEU A 91 -4.48 -1.60 13.27
CA LEU A 91 -4.61 -0.31 13.93
C LEU A 91 -5.42 -0.46 15.21
N SER A 92 -5.03 0.27 16.26
CA SER A 92 -5.81 0.39 17.50
C SER A 92 -5.49 1.72 18.19
N HIS A 93 -6.11 1.94 19.34
CA HIS A 93 -5.71 3.00 20.26
C HIS A 93 -4.79 2.44 21.35
N THR A 94 -3.98 3.32 21.94
CA THR A 94 -3.14 3.00 23.10
C THR A 94 -2.99 4.20 24.03
N SER A 95 -2.90 3.96 25.35
CA SER A 95 -2.56 5.01 26.32
C SER A 95 -1.05 5.28 26.39
N ALA A 96 -0.23 4.40 25.83
CA ALA A 96 1.22 4.54 25.88
C ALA A 96 1.69 5.72 25.02
N THR A 97 2.63 6.50 25.55
CA THR A 97 3.22 7.66 24.86
C THR A 97 4.53 7.31 24.17
N THR A 98 5.16 6.20 24.57
CA THR A 98 6.40 5.67 24.00
C THR A 98 6.30 4.15 23.89
N VAL A 99 7.11 3.56 23.01
CA VAL A 99 7.26 2.12 22.87
C VAL A 99 8.62 1.77 23.44
N VAL A 100 8.67 1.25 24.67
CA VAL A 100 9.85 0.55 25.22
C VAL A 100 9.80 -0.94 24.87
N ASP A 101 10.95 -1.58 24.89
CA ASP A 101 11.28 -2.95 24.50
C ASP A 101 10.20 -4.05 24.43
N GLN A 102 9.07 -4.05 25.15
CA GLN A 102 8.05 -5.13 25.06
C GLN A 102 6.81 -4.73 24.26
N PHE A 103 6.30 -5.56 23.33
CA PHE A 103 5.11 -5.18 22.53
C PHE A 103 3.78 -5.28 23.31
N ALA A 104 3.62 -6.29 24.16
CA ALA A 104 2.35 -6.62 24.79
C ALA A 104 1.72 -5.48 25.64
N PRO A 105 2.49 -4.71 26.44
CA PRO A 105 1.93 -3.63 27.26
C PRO A 105 1.25 -2.50 26.47
N TYR A 106 1.52 -2.37 25.16
CA TYR A 106 0.98 -1.27 24.35
C TYR A 106 -0.35 -1.58 23.68
N ILE A 107 -0.72 -2.86 23.59
CA ILE A 107 -1.96 -3.28 22.97
C ILE A 107 -3.05 -3.24 24.04
N THR A 108 -3.55 -2.04 24.33
CA THR A 108 -4.56 -1.82 25.38
C THR A 108 -5.99 -2.00 24.88
N GLU A 109 -6.18 -2.06 23.57
CA GLU A 109 -7.48 -2.21 22.93
C GLU A 109 -7.44 -3.29 21.83
N PRO A 110 -8.60 -3.88 21.47
CA PRO A 110 -8.69 -4.79 20.34
C PRO A 110 -8.18 -4.14 19.04
N GLN A 111 -7.25 -4.82 18.38
CA GLN A 111 -6.70 -4.34 17.12
C GLN A 111 -7.63 -4.65 15.95
N VAL A 112 -7.75 -3.70 15.03
CA VAL A 112 -8.47 -3.85 13.77
C VAL A 112 -7.45 -4.10 12.66
N GLU A 113 -7.49 -5.28 12.05
CA GLU A 113 -6.57 -5.65 10.97
C GLU A 113 -6.92 -4.95 9.64
N VAL A 114 -6.39 -3.77 9.39
CA VAL A 114 -6.72 -2.96 8.22
C VAL A 114 -6.14 -3.44 6.89
N LEU A 115 -5.15 -4.33 6.93
CA LEU A 115 -4.56 -4.97 5.76
C LEU A 115 -4.17 -6.40 6.13
N ARG A 116 -4.54 -7.37 5.29
CA ARG A 116 -3.93 -8.70 5.27
C ARG A 116 -3.81 -9.16 3.83
N VAL A 117 -2.58 -9.29 3.37
CA VAL A 117 -2.26 -9.70 2.01
C VAL A 117 -1.22 -10.81 2.02
N ARG A 118 -1.38 -11.78 1.12
CA ARG A 118 -0.45 -12.89 0.94
C ARG A 118 0.38 -12.73 -0.32
N THR A 119 1.58 -13.28 -0.29
CA THR A 119 2.64 -13.13 -1.30
C THR A 119 2.72 -11.70 -1.84
N HIS A 120 2.81 -10.77 -0.89
CA HIS A 120 2.78 -9.36 -1.16
C HIS A 120 4.13 -8.94 -1.71
N ARG A 121 4.11 -8.32 -2.88
CA ARG A 121 5.30 -7.81 -3.56
C ARG A 121 5.03 -6.38 -3.95
N PHE A 122 5.95 -5.47 -3.67
CA PHE A 122 5.84 -4.07 -4.09
C PHE A 122 7.20 -3.54 -4.51
N VAL A 123 7.17 -2.59 -5.43
CA VAL A 123 8.38 -1.93 -5.92
C VAL A 123 8.70 -0.78 -4.97
N ARG A 124 9.93 -0.74 -4.50
CA ARG A 124 10.45 0.38 -3.74
C ARG A 124 11.16 1.35 -4.65
N ILE A 125 10.84 2.63 -4.50
CA ILE A 125 11.51 3.73 -5.20
C ILE A 125 12.05 4.66 -4.11
N ALA A 126 13.37 4.79 -4.08
CA ALA A 126 14.07 5.65 -3.14
C ALA A 126 13.46 7.06 -3.11
N ASN A 127 13.30 7.61 -1.91
CA ASN A 127 12.77 8.96 -1.70
C ASN A 127 11.37 9.17 -2.29
N THR A 128 10.54 8.12 -2.40
CA THR A 128 9.15 8.25 -2.88
C THR A 128 8.18 7.71 -1.84
N TRP A 129 7.05 8.39 -1.64
CA TRP A 129 5.97 7.87 -0.80
C TRP A 129 5.38 6.61 -1.42
N MET A 130 5.52 5.48 -0.73
CA MET A 130 4.92 4.22 -1.13
C MET A 130 3.75 3.89 -0.22
N ARG A 131 2.58 3.70 -0.80
CA ARG A 131 1.37 3.39 -0.05
C ARG A 131 1.28 1.89 0.19
N LEU A 132 0.73 1.50 1.34
CA LEU A 132 0.46 0.10 1.65
C LEU A 132 -0.86 -0.38 1.06
N GLY A 133 -1.81 0.54 0.85
CA GLY A 133 -3.12 0.24 0.30
C GLY A 133 -3.97 -0.59 1.24
N LEU A 134 -4.45 0.03 2.33
CA LEU A 134 -5.32 -0.65 3.29
C LEU A 134 -6.58 -1.21 2.61
N GLN A 135 -7.03 -2.37 3.08
CA GLN A 135 -8.24 -3.05 2.59
C GLN A 135 -9.50 -2.59 3.31
N ARG A 136 -9.36 -2.07 4.53
CA ARG A 136 -10.45 -1.43 5.26
C ARG A 136 -9.98 -0.17 5.99
N PRO A 137 -10.84 0.85 6.07
CA PRO A 137 -10.50 2.04 6.82
C PRO A 137 -10.60 1.79 8.33
N PHE A 138 -9.94 2.64 9.11
CA PHE A 138 -9.99 2.64 10.57
C PHE A 138 -10.42 4.02 11.08
N LEU A 139 -11.41 4.07 11.96
CA LEU A 139 -11.81 5.31 12.61
C LEU A 139 -10.92 5.56 13.83
N TYR A 140 -9.97 6.47 13.69
CA TYR A 140 -9.18 6.96 14.80
C TYR A 140 -9.94 8.03 15.59
N ILE A 141 -9.85 7.95 16.92
CA ILE A 141 -10.58 8.79 17.88
C ILE A 141 -9.58 9.22 18.96
N PRO A 142 -9.04 10.46 18.88
CA PRO A 142 -7.98 10.93 19.79
C PRO A 142 -8.32 10.82 21.28
N ALA A 143 -9.59 10.94 21.64
CA ALA A 143 -10.06 10.82 23.03
C ALA A 143 -9.82 9.43 23.65
N ARG A 144 -9.60 8.39 22.83
CA ARG A 144 -9.28 7.02 23.29
C ARG A 144 -7.78 6.77 23.46
N GLY A 145 -6.94 7.76 23.15
CA GLY A 145 -5.48 7.66 23.28
C GLY A 145 -4.74 7.87 21.97
N ASN A 146 -3.47 7.48 21.96
CA ASN A 146 -2.57 7.55 20.82
C ASN A 146 -2.92 6.49 19.77
N LEU A 147 -2.54 6.72 18.52
CA LEU A 147 -2.70 5.73 17.46
C LEU A 147 -1.60 4.68 17.58
N LEU A 148 -1.97 3.41 17.68
CA LEU A 148 -1.05 2.27 17.59
C LEU A 148 -1.17 1.64 16.19
N ILE A 149 -0.03 1.48 15.53
CA ILE A 149 0.09 0.78 14.25
C ILE A 149 0.99 -0.43 14.47
N ASP A 150 0.46 -1.62 14.16
CA ASP A 150 1.16 -2.90 14.26
C ASP A 150 1.33 -3.48 12.87
N VAL A 151 2.57 -3.52 12.38
CA VAL A 151 2.91 -4.06 11.08
C VAL A 151 3.69 -5.34 11.27
N ILE A 152 3.17 -6.43 10.70
CA ILE A 152 3.75 -7.77 10.77
C ILE A 152 4.00 -8.24 9.33
N ALA A 153 5.24 -8.54 9.00
CA ALA A 153 5.64 -9.14 7.73
C ALA A 153 6.25 -10.52 8.00
N MET A 154 5.81 -11.54 7.27
CA MET A 154 6.27 -12.92 7.43
C MET A 154 6.80 -13.46 6.11
N GLY A 155 7.80 -14.35 6.18
CA GLY A 155 8.42 -14.95 4.99
C GLY A 155 9.01 -13.90 4.04
N ALA A 156 9.55 -12.83 4.60
CA ALA A 156 10.12 -11.73 3.87
C ALA A 156 11.41 -12.16 3.14
N ARG A 157 11.48 -11.79 1.86
CA ARG A 157 12.56 -12.16 0.95
C ARG A 157 13.19 -10.88 0.44
N PRO A 158 14.43 -10.60 0.84
CA PRO A 158 15.13 -9.46 0.28
C PRO A 158 15.45 -9.70 -1.19
N ASP A 159 15.40 -8.64 -2.01
CA ASP A 159 15.95 -8.72 -3.37
C ASP A 159 17.45 -9.04 -3.29
N PRO A 160 17.92 -10.16 -3.88
CA PRO A 160 19.34 -10.50 -3.92
C PRO A 160 20.19 -9.49 -4.68
N ARG A 161 19.56 -8.63 -5.50
CA ARG A 161 20.25 -7.58 -6.27
C ARG A 161 20.34 -6.24 -5.51
N GLY A 162 19.62 -6.08 -4.41
CA GLY A 162 19.59 -4.82 -3.65
C GLY A 162 20.94 -4.53 -2.98
N THR A 163 21.51 -3.35 -3.24
CA THR A 163 22.87 -2.90 -2.84
C THR A 163 23.04 -2.57 -1.35
N GLY A 164 22.30 -3.24 -0.45
CA GLY A 164 22.52 -3.18 1.00
C GLY A 164 21.83 -2.03 1.75
N GLU A 165 21.43 -0.93 1.09
CA GLU A 165 20.64 0.14 1.73
C GLU A 165 19.15 -0.19 1.74
N ARG A 166 18.80 -1.18 2.56
CA ARG A 166 17.42 -1.67 2.74
C ARG A 166 16.75 -0.95 3.88
N THR A 167 16.75 0.37 3.88
CA THR A 167 16.39 1.14 5.06
C THR A 167 15.38 2.23 4.71
N PHE A 168 14.62 2.67 5.70
CA PHE A 168 13.66 3.75 5.64
C PHE A 168 14.26 5.01 6.24
N ALA A 169 13.79 6.14 5.72
CA ALA A 169 14.20 7.47 6.11
C ALA A 169 13.94 7.74 7.60
N ARG A 170 14.94 8.24 8.33
CA ARG A 170 14.78 8.76 9.69
C ARG A 170 14.20 10.17 9.63
N ALA A 171 13.43 10.58 10.64
CA ALA A 171 13.52 11.94 11.23
C ALA A 171 12.39 12.33 12.21
N ALA A 172 11.60 11.43 12.78
CA ALA A 172 10.50 11.87 13.64
C ALA A 172 10.86 11.95 15.14
N PRO A 173 11.09 13.14 15.71
CA PRO A 173 11.00 13.28 17.16
C PRO A 173 9.56 13.00 17.61
N ASN A 174 9.40 12.38 18.77
CA ASN A 174 8.12 12.17 19.45
C ASN A 174 7.16 11.13 18.83
N VAL A 175 7.65 10.18 18.04
CA VAL A 175 6.88 8.99 17.66
C VAL A 175 7.54 7.76 18.27
N GLY A 176 6.75 7.02 19.04
CA GLY A 176 7.22 5.79 19.68
C GLY A 176 7.40 4.70 18.64
N TYR A 177 8.51 3.98 18.70
CA TYR A 177 8.82 2.93 17.74
C TYR A 177 9.58 1.79 18.39
N ALA A 178 9.09 0.57 18.21
CA ALA A 178 9.88 -0.62 18.43
C ALA A 178 9.70 -1.58 17.26
N ALA A 179 10.77 -2.28 16.94
CA ALA A 179 10.74 -3.36 15.97
C ALA A 179 11.50 -4.56 16.51
N THR A 180 11.05 -5.74 16.12
CA THR A 180 11.75 -7.00 16.29
C THR A 180 11.72 -7.72 14.95
N GLY A 181 12.70 -8.58 14.74
CA GLY A 181 12.58 -9.60 13.73
C GLY A 181 13.22 -10.89 14.20
N SER A 182 12.87 -11.96 13.53
CA SER A 182 13.33 -13.30 13.83
C SER A 182 13.29 -14.14 12.56
N ASP A 183 14.20 -15.09 12.43
CA ASP A 183 14.09 -16.16 11.44
C ASP A 183 13.08 -17.24 11.85
N THR A 184 12.66 -17.22 13.12
CA THR A 184 11.65 -18.11 13.69
C THR A 184 10.36 -17.33 13.99
N LEU A 185 9.39 -17.99 14.65
CA LEU A 185 8.14 -17.38 15.06
C LEU A 185 8.42 -16.08 15.86
N LEU A 186 7.68 -15.01 15.55
CA LEU A 186 7.82 -13.73 16.22
C LEU A 186 7.41 -13.86 17.70
N VAL A 187 8.38 -14.08 18.59
CA VAL A 187 8.15 -14.07 20.04
C VAL A 187 7.89 -12.61 20.48
N PRO A 188 6.86 -12.34 21.29
CA PRO A 188 6.26 -11.00 21.37
C PRO A 188 7.03 -9.98 22.21
N ASP A 189 8.19 -10.31 22.76
CA ASP A 189 8.52 -9.70 24.05
C ASP A 189 9.68 -8.73 24.04
N ARG A 190 10.55 -8.67 23.02
CA ARG A 190 11.65 -7.70 22.98
C ARG A 190 11.91 -7.10 21.59
N GLY A 191 11.82 -5.77 21.49
CA GLY A 191 12.25 -4.94 20.37
C GLY A 191 13.28 -3.91 20.84
N GLY A 192 14.18 -3.50 19.94
CA GLY A 192 15.11 -2.40 20.23
C GLY A 192 14.47 -1.04 19.93
N SER A 193 14.96 0.02 20.59
CA SER A 193 14.72 1.39 20.12
C SER A 193 15.43 1.56 18.78
N ALA A 194 14.67 1.39 17.70
CA ALA A 194 15.13 1.61 16.34
C ALA A 194 14.69 2.99 15.86
N SER A 195 15.24 3.45 14.75
CA SER A 195 14.85 4.75 14.22
C SER A 195 13.52 4.67 13.49
N PHE A 196 12.74 5.73 13.64
CA PHE A 196 11.38 5.79 13.10
C PHE A 196 11.39 6.03 11.58
N PRO A 197 10.69 5.21 10.78
CA PRO A 197 10.54 5.43 9.34
C PRO A 197 9.64 6.64 9.05
N LYS A 198 9.90 7.42 8.00
CA LYS A 198 8.91 8.40 7.54
C LYS A 198 7.57 7.72 7.25
N LEU A 199 6.51 8.28 7.79
CA LEU A 199 5.16 7.73 7.75
C LEU A 199 4.18 8.80 7.29
N ALA A 200 3.31 8.46 6.36
CA ALA A 200 2.11 9.21 6.07
C ALA A 200 0.89 8.39 6.54
N ILE A 201 -0.06 9.07 7.17
CA ILE A 201 -1.35 8.53 7.60
C ILE A 201 -2.41 9.31 6.86
N CYS A 202 -3.11 8.65 5.96
CA CYS A 202 -3.97 9.31 4.99
C CYS A 202 -5.46 9.01 5.19
N SER A 203 -6.26 9.97 4.73
CA SER A 203 -7.71 9.94 4.67
C SER A 203 -8.15 10.46 3.32
N ALA A 204 -8.88 9.67 2.54
CA ALA A 204 -9.40 10.02 1.21
C ALA A 204 -8.31 10.51 0.24
N ALA A 205 -7.06 10.05 0.41
CA ALA A 205 -5.96 10.43 -0.47
C ALA A 205 -6.04 9.72 -1.82
N ALA A 206 -6.07 10.51 -2.89
CA ALA A 206 -5.99 9.99 -4.25
C ALA A 206 -4.62 9.34 -4.49
N GLY A 207 -4.56 8.18 -5.16
CA GLY A 207 -3.28 7.69 -5.64
C GLY A 207 -3.32 6.32 -6.31
N LEU A 208 -2.16 6.00 -6.87
CA LEU A 208 -1.93 4.90 -7.77
C LEU A 208 -0.80 4.05 -7.20
N ASP A 209 -1.07 2.77 -6.98
CA ASP A 209 -0.09 1.82 -6.47
C ASP A 209 -0.12 0.54 -7.32
N TRP A 210 0.96 -0.22 -7.31
CA TRP A 210 0.99 -1.53 -7.95
C TRP A 210 1.71 -2.56 -7.09
N PHE A 211 1.17 -3.77 -7.13
CA PHE A 211 1.55 -4.85 -6.23
C PHE A 211 1.57 -6.18 -6.99
N GLY A 212 2.26 -7.17 -6.43
CA GLY A 212 2.35 -8.50 -6.99
C GLY A 212 3.38 -8.61 -8.11
N LYS A 213 3.22 -9.65 -8.92
CA LYS A 213 4.14 -10.03 -10.00
C LYS A 213 3.32 -10.61 -11.15
N GLY A 214 3.70 -10.28 -12.39
CA GLY A 214 3.20 -11.02 -13.54
C GLY A 214 3.79 -12.42 -13.61
N CYS A 215 3.14 -13.32 -14.37
CA CYS A 215 3.72 -14.63 -14.64
C CYS A 215 4.55 -14.64 -15.94
N PRO A 216 5.60 -15.47 -15.99
CA PRO A 216 6.36 -15.67 -17.21
C PRO A 216 5.48 -16.25 -18.32
N GLY A 217 5.64 -15.69 -19.51
CA GLY A 217 4.99 -16.10 -20.75
C GLY A 217 5.98 -16.58 -21.81
N THR A 218 5.56 -16.54 -23.07
CA THR A 218 6.40 -16.90 -24.22
C THR A 218 7.72 -16.14 -24.20
N GLY A 219 8.83 -16.86 -24.38
CA GLY A 219 10.17 -16.25 -24.38
C GLY A 219 10.65 -15.75 -23.01
N GLY A 220 9.96 -16.11 -21.92
CA GLY A 220 10.30 -15.65 -20.57
C GLY A 220 9.90 -14.20 -20.29
N LEU A 221 9.09 -13.59 -21.18
CA LEU A 221 8.52 -12.26 -20.96
C LEU A 221 7.62 -12.29 -19.72
N VAL A 222 7.68 -11.26 -18.89
CA VAL A 222 6.84 -11.15 -17.69
C VAL A 222 6.01 -9.88 -17.85
N PRO A 223 4.73 -9.98 -18.22
CA PRO A 223 3.88 -8.82 -18.42
C PRO A 223 3.80 -7.95 -17.16
N VAL A 224 3.88 -6.64 -17.34
CA VAL A 224 3.82 -5.65 -16.27
C VAL A 224 2.65 -4.70 -16.51
N LEU A 225 1.86 -4.45 -15.48
CA LEU A 225 0.85 -3.40 -15.44
C LEU A 225 1.46 -2.15 -14.79
N GLY A 226 1.27 -1.01 -15.43
CA GLY A 226 1.53 0.29 -14.84
C GLY A 226 0.31 1.19 -14.86
N LEU A 227 0.36 2.21 -14.01
CA LEU A 227 -0.66 3.23 -13.82
C LEU A 227 -0.01 4.61 -13.90
N ASP A 228 -0.71 5.57 -14.50
CA ASP A 228 -0.30 6.98 -14.53
C ASP A 228 -1.55 7.89 -14.53
N GLY A 229 -1.38 9.17 -14.28
CA GLY A 229 -2.46 10.17 -14.26
C GLY A 229 -2.97 10.52 -12.85
N SER A 230 -4.21 11.00 -12.78
CA SER A 230 -4.80 11.53 -11.54
C SER A 230 -6.08 10.77 -11.17
N PRO A 231 -6.08 9.99 -10.09
CA PRO A 231 -7.27 9.30 -9.59
C PRO A 231 -8.15 10.23 -8.75
N THR A 232 -8.30 11.48 -9.15
CA THR A 232 -9.20 12.45 -8.52
C THR A 232 -10.56 12.42 -9.21
N LEU A 233 -11.61 12.94 -8.55
CA LEU A 233 -12.93 13.06 -9.15
C LEU A 233 -12.89 13.90 -10.44
N GLY A 234 -13.40 13.35 -11.55
CA GLY A 234 -13.31 14.00 -12.87
C GLY A 234 -11.96 13.81 -13.57
N GLY A 235 -10.98 13.20 -12.89
CA GLY A 235 -9.66 12.90 -13.43
C GLY A 235 -9.68 11.73 -14.43
N THR A 236 -8.48 11.37 -14.91
CA THR A 236 -8.27 10.21 -15.78
C THR A 236 -7.03 9.48 -15.32
N VAL A 237 -7.10 8.15 -15.31
CA VAL A 237 -5.99 7.26 -15.03
C VAL A 237 -5.68 6.46 -16.29
N ASP A 238 -4.44 6.53 -16.74
CA ASP A 238 -3.94 5.69 -17.82
C ASP A 238 -3.44 4.38 -17.25
N ILE A 239 -3.93 3.28 -17.82
CA ILE A 239 -3.59 1.91 -17.47
C ILE A 239 -2.86 1.34 -18.67
N TRP A 240 -1.64 0.86 -18.46
CA TRP A 240 -0.87 0.22 -19.51
C TRP A 240 -0.40 -1.17 -19.11
N VAL A 241 -0.26 -2.03 -20.10
CA VAL A 241 0.44 -3.32 -20.00
C VAL A 241 1.67 -3.24 -20.88
N SER A 242 2.82 -3.69 -20.40
CA SER A 242 4.06 -3.79 -21.17
C SER A 242 4.71 -5.16 -20.98
N ASN A 243 5.74 -5.45 -21.78
CA ASN A 243 6.46 -6.73 -21.75
C ASN A 243 5.54 -7.94 -21.96
N ALA A 244 4.49 -7.77 -22.76
CA ALA A 244 3.61 -8.81 -23.24
C ALA A 244 4.01 -9.24 -24.66
N PRO A 245 3.55 -10.40 -25.17
CA PRO A 245 3.71 -10.74 -26.57
C PRO A 245 3.18 -9.63 -27.48
N ALA A 246 3.88 -9.38 -28.59
CA ALA A 246 3.51 -8.37 -29.56
C ALA A 246 2.21 -8.74 -30.28
N SER A 247 1.39 -7.73 -30.60
CA SER A 247 0.19 -7.87 -31.44
C SER A 247 -0.80 -8.94 -30.94
N THR A 248 -0.96 -9.10 -29.63
CA THR A 248 -1.84 -10.11 -29.02
C THR A 248 -3.04 -9.49 -28.32
N GLY A 249 -4.10 -10.29 -28.17
CA GLY A 249 -5.28 -9.92 -27.39
C GLY A 249 -4.94 -9.79 -25.91
N THR A 250 -5.50 -8.78 -25.25
CA THR A 250 -5.32 -8.53 -23.81
C THR A 250 -6.66 -8.09 -23.22
N TYR A 251 -6.93 -8.44 -21.98
CA TYR A 251 -8.11 -8.00 -21.23
C TYR A 251 -7.63 -7.25 -20.00
N LEU A 252 -8.18 -6.05 -19.77
CA LEU A 252 -7.99 -5.31 -18.53
C LEU A 252 -9.14 -5.63 -17.60
N MET A 253 -8.84 -6.45 -16.60
CA MET A 253 -9.77 -6.90 -15.58
C MET A 253 -9.86 -5.91 -14.44
N ARG A 254 -11.07 -5.70 -13.89
CA ARG A 254 -11.34 -4.68 -12.87
C ARG A 254 -12.30 -5.16 -11.78
N VAL A 255 -12.14 -4.66 -10.55
CA VAL A 255 -13.07 -4.89 -9.42
C VAL A 255 -12.92 -3.83 -8.32
N LEU A 256 -13.94 -3.65 -7.49
CA LEU A 256 -13.94 -2.72 -6.34
C LEU A 256 -13.48 -3.35 -5.01
N ASP A 257 -13.18 -4.66 -5.00
CA ASP A 257 -12.80 -5.41 -3.80
C ASP A 257 -11.73 -6.45 -4.14
N ASN A 258 -10.72 -6.57 -3.28
CA ASN A 258 -9.66 -7.58 -3.36
C ASN A 258 -9.63 -8.51 -2.13
N GLY A 259 -10.75 -8.63 -1.42
CA GLY A 259 -10.91 -9.44 -0.21
C GLY A 259 -10.47 -10.89 -0.37
N ALA A 260 -10.07 -11.52 0.73
CA ALA A 260 -9.54 -12.89 0.75
C ALA A 260 -10.42 -13.88 -0.04
N ALA A 261 -9.87 -14.85 -0.78
CA ALA A 261 -8.55 -15.48 -0.59
C ALA A 261 -7.46 -15.12 -1.63
N PHE A 262 -7.33 -13.87 -2.05
CA PHE A 262 -6.30 -13.48 -3.01
C PHE A 262 -4.90 -13.30 -2.40
N PRO A 263 -3.82 -13.55 -3.16
CA PRO A 263 -3.82 -14.07 -4.53
C PRO A 263 -4.17 -15.55 -4.64
N MET A 264 -4.93 -15.90 -5.69
CA MET A 264 -5.24 -17.28 -6.06
C MET A 264 -4.15 -17.83 -7.01
N ASP A 265 -3.61 -19.00 -6.70
CA ASP A 265 -2.70 -19.74 -7.60
C ASP A 265 -3.51 -20.39 -8.73
N LEU A 266 -3.10 -20.15 -9.97
CA LEU A 266 -3.79 -20.63 -11.18
C LEU A 266 -3.14 -21.88 -11.79
N SER A 267 -2.20 -22.51 -11.09
CA SER A 267 -1.53 -23.72 -11.58
C SER A 267 -2.49 -24.89 -11.82
N SER A 268 -3.57 -25.00 -11.02
CA SER A 268 -4.58 -26.05 -11.16
C SER A 268 -5.40 -25.94 -12.46
N VAL A 269 -5.45 -24.77 -13.09
CA VAL A 269 -6.13 -24.54 -14.38
C VAL A 269 -5.15 -24.45 -15.54
N GLY A 270 -3.91 -24.91 -15.35
CA GLY A 270 -2.90 -24.96 -16.41
C GLY A 270 -2.10 -23.67 -16.61
N MET A 271 -2.25 -22.68 -15.72
CA MET A 271 -1.48 -21.43 -15.74
C MET A 271 -0.38 -21.45 -14.65
N THR A 272 0.56 -22.40 -14.76
CA THR A 272 1.62 -22.59 -13.76
C THR A 272 2.42 -21.31 -13.51
N GLY A 273 2.54 -20.91 -12.24
CA GLY A 273 3.26 -19.70 -11.84
C GLY A 273 2.46 -18.39 -12.02
N CYS A 274 1.24 -18.46 -12.55
CA CYS A 274 0.31 -17.34 -12.62
C CYS A 274 -0.55 -17.23 -11.37
N ARG A 275 -0.91 -15.97 -11.06
CA ARG A 275 -1.79 -15.62 -9.97
C ARG A 275 -2.88 -14.68 -10.43
N MET A 276 -4.05 -14.86 -9.85
CA MET A 276 -5.15 -13.90 -9.91
C MET A 276 -5.19 -13.14 -8.59
N TYR A 277 -5.16 -11.80 -8.64
CA TYR A 277 -5.11 -10.97 -7.42
C TYR A 277 -6.48 -10.50 -6.94
N PHE A 278 -7.53 -10.73 -7.72
CA PHE A 278 -8.91 -10.46 -7.35
C PHE A 278 -9.90 -11.17 -8.28
N SER A 279 -11.18 -11.27 -7.90
CA SER A 279 -12.22 -11.80 -8.79
C SER A 279 -12.66 -10.69 -9.73
N PRO A 280 -12.46 -10.79 -11.04
CA PRO A 280 -12.85 -9.73 -11.96
C PRO A 280 -14.38 -9.58 -11.98
N LEU A 281 -14.85 -8.33 -11.91
CA LEU A 281 -16.25 -7.98 -12.15
C LEU A 281 -16.46 -7.55 -13.61
N ASP A 282 -15.46 -6.90 -14.18
CA ASP A 282 -15.45 -6.41 -15.57
C ASP A 282 -14.11 -6.78 -16.23
N ALA A 283 -14.14 -6.93 -17.55
CA ALA A 283 -12.98 -7.17 -18.38
C ALA A 283 -13.12 -6.41 -19.71
N THR A 284 -12.31 -5.37 -19.91
CA THR A 284 -12.31 -4.59 -21.15
C THR A 284 -11.27 -5.17 -22.13
N PRO A 285 -11.65 -5.58 -23.34
CA PRO A 285 -10.69 -6.07 -24.34
C PRO A 285 -9.82 -4.92 -24.87
N THR A 286 -8.55 -5.21 -25.09
CA THR A 286 -7.55 -4.37 -25.74
C THR A 286 -6.57 -5.26 -26.50
N SER A 287 -5.59 -4.66 -27.18
CA SER A 287 -4.55 -5.40 -27.90
C SER A 287 -3.20 -4.73 -27.67
N THR A 288 -2.15 -5.55 -27.53
CA THR A 288 -0.79 -5.03 -27.53
C THR A 288 -0.39 -4.58 -28.92
N ASN A 289 0.44 -3.56 -29.01
CA ASN A 289 1.06 -3.11 -30.25
C ASN A 289 2.26 -4.03 -30.63
N PRO A 290 2.97 -3.76 -31.74
CA PRO A 290 4.15 -4.56 -32.13
C PRO A 290 5.30 -4.56 -31.12
N PHE A 291 5.27 -3.67 -30.12
CA PHE A 291 6.26 -3.60 -29.03
C PHE A 291 5.77 -4.31 -27.76
N GLY A 292 4.62 -4.99 -27.78
CA GLY A 292 4.09 -5.67 -26.61
C GLY A 292 3.46 -4.74 -25.58
N ILE A 293 3.01 -3.55 -26.00
CA ILE A 293 2.40 -2.54 -25.11
C ILE A 293 0.92 -2.37 -25.45
N ALA A 294 0.05 -2.43 -24.45
CA ALA A 294 -1.36 -2.04 -24.54
C ALA A 294 -1.62 -0.84 -23.62
N LEU A 295 -2.51 0.07 -24.05
CA LEU A 295 -2.89 1.27 -23.30
C LEU A 295 -4.42 1.39 -23.24
N SER A 296 -4.95 1.79 -22.09
CA SER A 296 -6.35 2.11 -21.88
C SER A 296 -6.48 3.25 -20.88
N SER A 297 -7.28 4.25 -21.20
CA SER A 297 -7.61 5.32 -20.26
C SER A 297 -8.90 5.01 -19.51
N LEU A 298 -8.94 5.34 -18.22
CA LEU A 298 -10.11 5.24 -17.36
C LEU A 298 -10.47 6.64 -16.84
N GLY A 299 -11.58 7.20 -17.32
CA GLY A 299 -12.14 8.42 -16.76
C GLY A 299 -12.79 8.15 -15.39
N ILE A 300 -12.46 8.95 -14.39
CA ILE A 300 -13.07 8.90 -13.05
C ILE A 300 -14.28 9.84 -13.03
N PRO A 301 -15.51 9.36 -12.83
CA PRO A 301 -16.68 10.24 -12.76
C PRO A 301 -16.54 11.29 -11.65
N ALA A 302 -16.98 12.52 -11.92
CA ALA A 302 -17.02 13.62 -10.95
C ALA A 302 -18.16 13.45 -9.92
N SER A 303 -18.22 12.30 -9.25
CA SER A 303 -19.24 11.94 -8.27
C SER A 303 -18.62 11.75 -6.89
N SER A 304 -19.07 12.53 -5.91
CA SER A 304 -18.58 12.42 -4.52
C SER A 304 -18.83 11.05 -3.88
N ALA A 305 -19.74 10.25 -4.44
CA ALA A 305 -19.97 8.88 -4.02
C ALA A 305 -18.76 7.95 -4.27
N LEU A 306 -17.79 8.38 -5.08
CA LEU A 306 -16.56 7.63 -5.35
C LEU A 306 -15.38 8.03 -4.45
N LEU A 307 -15.52 9.02 -3.56
CA LEU A 307 -14.43 9.39 -2.66
C LEU A 307 -14.08 8.24 -1.72
N GLY A 308 -12.81 7.88 -1.68
CA GLY A 308 -12.29 6.74 -0.93
C GLY A 308 -12.53 5.38 -1.60
N ALA A 309 -13.24 5.34 -2.75
CA ALA A 309 -13.43 4.09 -3.49
C ALA A 309 -12.08 3.60 -4.03
N VAL A 310 -11.90 2.28 -4.02
CA VAL A 310 -10.68 1.64 -4.50
C VAL A 310 -11.04 0.73 -5.66
N LEU A 311 -10.36 0.90 -6.78
CA LEU A 311 -10.46 0.03 -7.95
C LEU A 311 -9.16 -0.75 -8.10
N TYR A 312 -9.29 -2.06 -8.25
CA TYR A 312 -8.17 -2.95 -8.56
C TYR A 312 -8.18 -3.31 -10.04
N VAL A 313 -7.00 -3.36 -10.66
CA VAL A 313 -6.86 -3.64 -12.10
C VAL A 313 -5.75 -4.66 -12.34
N GLN A 314 -5.93 -5.58 -13.29
CA GLN A 314 -4.93 -6.58 -13.68
C GLN A 314 -5.09 -6.89 -15.17
N GLY A 315 -3.99 -7.08 -15.89
CA GLY A 315 -3.99 -7.55 -17.27
C GLY A 315 -4.04 -9.07 -17.35
N LEU A 316 -4.87 -9.60 -18.24
CA LEU A 316 -4.89 -10.99 -18.70
C LEU A 316 -4.54 -10.99 -20.20
N ILE A 317 -3.45 -11.66 -20.58
CA ILE A 317 -2.86 -11.58 -21.91
C ILE A 317 -3.03 -12.93 -22.61
N VAL A 318 -3.44 -12.92 -23.88
CA VAL A 318 -3.46 -14.11 -24.73
C VAL A 318 -2.02 -14.45 -25.12
N ASP A 319 -1.55 -15.62 -24.68
CA ASP A 319 -0.19 -16.07 -24.85
C ASP A 319 -0.13 -17.60 -25.05
N PRO A 320 -0.46 -18.10 -26.26
CA PRO A 320 -0.65 -19.53 -26.51
C PRO A 320 0.54 -20.43 -26.19
N ALA A 321 1.77 -19.90 -26.21
CA ALA A 321 2.98 -20.64 -25.89
C ALA A 321 3.52 -20.37 -24.46
N GLY A 322 2.83 -19.55 -23.66
CA GLY A 322 3.22 -19.27 -22.28
C GLY A 322 2.90 -20.41 -21.30
N ASN A 323 1.74 -21.06 -21.45
CA ASN A 323 1.33 -22.23 -20.65
C ASN A 323 0.15 -22.98 -21.32
N ALA A 324 -0.34 -24.03 -20.66
CA ALA A 324 -1.36 -24.92 -21.22
C ALA A 324 -2.70 -24.23 -21.53
N LEU A 325 -3.05 -23.16 -20.80
CA LEU A 325 -4.27 -22.39 -21.04
C LEU A 325 -4.07 -21.29 -22.10
N GLY A 326 -2.82 -21.01 -22.47
CA GLY A 326 -2.50 -19.96 -23.43
C GLY A 326 -2.77 -18.56 -22.91
N LEU A 327 -2.66 -18.33 -21.60
CA LEU A 327 -2.95 -17.04 -20.95
C LEU A 327 -1.85 -16.67 -19.95
N THR A 328 -1.46 -15.40 -19.86
CA THR A 328 -0.58 -14.89 -18.80
C THR A 328 -1.22 -13.70 -18.08
N THR A 329 -0.74 -13.39 -16.88
CA THR A 329 -1.24 -12.27 -16.07
C THR A 329 -0.12 -11.30 -15.71
N THR A 330 -0.48 -10.03 -15.49
CA THR A 330 0.41 -9.00 -14.95
C THR A 330 0.46 -9.04 -13.41
N ASN A 331 1.28 -8.18 -12.81
CA ASN A 331 1.01 -7.64 -11.47
C ASN A 331 -0.34 -6.91 -11.44
N TYR A 332 -0.82 -6.47 -10.28
CA TYR A 332 -2.08 -5.70 -10.20
C TYR A 332 -1.83 -4.25 -9.76
N GLY A 333 -2.75 -3.39 -10.15
CA GLY A 333 -2.80 -1.98 -9.80
C GLY A 333 -3.91 -1.72 -8.79
N ARG A 334 -3.72 -0.72 -7.94
CA ARG A 334 -4.70 -0.17 -7.00
C ARG A 334 -4.86 1.31 -7.32
N ILE A 335 -6.09 1.71 -7.59
CA ILE A 335 -6.48 3.08 -7.90
C ILE A 335 -7.40 3.53 -6.77
N GLN A 336 -6.90 4.35 -5.84
CA GLN A 336 -7.72 4.95 -4.80
C GLN A 336 -8.20 6.32 -5.26
N ILE A 337 -9.51 6.47 -5.32
CA ILE A 337 -10.16 7.71 -5.73
C ILE A 337 -10.20 8.65 -4.54
N GLY A 338 -9.70 9.87 -4.73
CA GLY A 338 -9.62 10.88 -3.67
C GLY A 338 -9.81 12.30 -4.16
N SER A 339 -9.51 13.25 -3.27
CA SER A 339 -9.52 14.70 -3.54
C SER A 339 -8.12 15.29 -3.52
#